data_AF-A0A2N2XTZ1-F1
#
_entry.id   AF-A0A2N2XTZ1-F1
#
_cell.length_a   1.000
_cell.length_b   1.000
_cell.length_c   1.000
_cell.angle_alpha   90.00
_cell.angle_beta   90.00
_cell.angle_gamma   90.00
#
_symmetry.space_group_name_H-M   'P 1'
#
loop_
_entity.id
_entity.type
_entity.pdbx_description
1 polymer ?
#
loop_
_entity_poly.entity_id
_entity_poly.type
_entity_poly.pdbx_seq_one_letter_code
_entity_poly.pdbx_strand_id
1 'polypeptide(L)'
;MKNKLKIVMVFVALFGVMTLVSCGNAGKNESKEKENVVLSEKGKLLNSVSWKLDPNATLKGTTDVIEDTTKIIANIELKDDVKAIADFLSETVVFGIDQSDPTKLSYSRTIGEGFLSTSVLGFWEFNDNETAIIMREWDDKAGKEREPVTYDIVELSAEKLVLQKKGDASPNIYFPK
;
A
#
# COMPACT_ATOMS: atom_id res chain seq x y z
N MET A 1 -30.31 63.85 57.89
CA MET A 1 -28.88 64.18 58.01
C MET A 1 -28.09 62.95 57.58
N LYS A 2 -27.27 63.07 56.53
CA LYS A 2 -25.80 62.95 56.58
C LYS A 2 -25.34 61.50 56.87
N ASN A 3 -24.51 60.81 56.08
CA ASN A 3 -23.64 61.24 55.00
C ASN A 3 -23.24 60.02 54.16
N LYS A 4 -23.04 60.28 52.86
CA LYS A 4 -22.24 59.46 51.96
C LYS A 4 -20.76 59.47 52.42
N LEU A 5 -20.09 58.32 52.34
CA LEU A 5 -18.63 58.20 52.45
C LEU A 5 -18.25 57.11 51.42
N LYS A 6 -17.89 57.41 50.16
CA LYS A 6 -16.61 57.96 49.65
C LYS A 6 -15.38 57.28 50.25
N ILE A 7 -14.85 56.30 49.51
CA ILE A 7 -13.41 56.12 49.36
C ILE A 7 -13.10 56.26 47.87
N VAL A 8 -12.09 57.09 47.61
CA VAL A 8 -11.69 57.71 46.36
C VAL A 8 -10.19 57.43 46.22
N MET A 9 -9.74 57.17 44.99
CA MET A 9 -8.37 57.43 44.46
C MET A 9 -7.23 56.52 44.98
N VAL A 10 -6.18 56.12 44.25
CA VAL A 10 -5.47 56.54 43.01
C VAL A 10 -4.79 55.24 42.47
N PHE A 11 -4.91 54.81 41.20
CA PHE A 11 -4.18 55.21 39.98
C PHE A 11 -2.65 54.96 39.94
N VAL A 12 -2.16 54.63 38.74
CA VAL A 12 -0.76 54.63 38.22
C VAL A 12 -0.01 53.29 38.40
N ALA A 13 0.56 52.60 37.39
CA ALA A 13 0.95 52.89 35.99
C ALA A 13 0.93 51.57 35.15
N LEU A 14 0.56 51.53 33.85
CA LEU A 14 1.32 51.96 32.65
C LEU A 14 2.65 51.17 32.53
N PHE A 15 3.05 50.40 31.51
CA PHE A 15 2.98 50.37 30.03
C PHE A 15 3.38 48.91 29.61
N GLY A 16 3.08 48.33 28.44
CA GLY A 16 2.77 48.94 27.16
C GLY A 16 2.31 47.97 26.06
N VAL A 17 1.67 48.60 25.06
CA VAL A 17 1.79 48.42 23.60
C VAL A 17 1.50 47.03 23.02
N MET A 18 0.27 46.82 22.53
CA MET A 18 -0.11 46.79 21.09
C MET A 18 0.76 45.86 20.22
N THR A 19 0.20 44.76 19.72
CA THR A 19 -0.47 44.69 18.40
C THR A 19 -0.87 43.23 18.13
N LEU A 20 -2.16 42.92 18.18
CA LEU A 20 -2.71 41.85 17.34
C LEU A 20 -3.81 42.47 16.50
N VAL A 21 -3.42 42.81 15.28
CA VAL A 21 -4.31 43.29 14.24
C VAL A 21 -5.21 42.10 13.86
N SER A 22 -6.44 42.16 14.36
CA SER A 22 -7.68 41.88 13.64
C SER A 22 -7.52 41.38 12.19
N CYS A 23 -8.06 40.20 11.89
CA CYS A 23 -9.21 40.02 10.99
C CYS A 23 -9.39 38.55 10.59
N GLY A 24 -10.55 37.99 10.94
CA GLY A 24 -11.25 36.98 10.14
C GLY A 24 -10.59 35.62 9.98
N ASN A 25 -10.94 34.67 10.83
CA ASN A 25 -12.01 33.72 10.52
C ASN A 25 -12.13 32.76 11.70
N ALA A 26 -13.23 32.86 12.46
CA ALA A 26 -13.72 31.76 13.26
C ALA A 26 -14.30 30.71 12.28
N GLY A 27 -13.41 30.10 11.50
CA GLY A 27 -13.71 29.01 10.60
C GLY A 27 -13.51 27.72 11.36
N LYS A 28 -14.63 27.10 11.74
CA LYS A 28 -14.81 25.68 12.04
C LYS A 28 -13.53 24.84 12.06
N ASN A 29 -13.23 24.27 13.22
CA ASN A 29 -12.63 22.93 13.26
C ASN A 29 -13.63 21.96 12.60
N GLU A 30 -13.69 21.96 11.27
CA GLU A 30 -14.07 20.78 10.52
C GLU A 30 -12.88 19.84 10.71
N SER A 31 -12.99 18.96 11.70
CA SER A 31 -12.37 17.65 11.59
C SER A 31 -12.82 17.11 10.24
N LYS A 32 -11.97 17.25 9.21
CA LYS A 32 -12.16 16.50 7.97
C LYS A 32 -12.16 15.06 8.40
N GLU A 33 -13.35 14.50 8.49
CA GLU A 33 -13.56 13.09 8.76
C GLU A 33 -12.69 12.37 7.74
N LYS A 34 -11.74 11.58 8.24
CA LYS A 34 -10.80 10.84 7.41
C LYS A 34 -11.65 9.90 6.56
N GLU A 35 -11.79 10.22 5.27
CA GLU A 35 -12.64 9.46 4.37
C GLU A 35 -12.06 8.06 4.17
N ASN A 36 -12.87 7.04 4.42
CA ASN A 36 -12.46 5.64 4.28
C ASN A 36 -12.14 5.34 2.81
N VAL A 37 -11.20 4.42 2.56
CA VAL A 37 -10.89 3.99 1.20
C VAL A 37 -12.12 3.34 0.56
N VAL A 38 -12.50 3.83 -0.62
CA VAL A 38 -13.48 3.19 -1.49
C VAL A 38 -12.73 2.57 -2.67
N LEU A 39 -12.80 1.24 -2.78
CA LEU A 39 -12.13 0.50 -3.84
C LEU A 39 -12.87 0.64 -5.18
N SER A 40 -12.10 0.83 -6.25
CA SER A 40 -12.57 0.61 -7.62
C SER A 40 -12.94 -0.87 -7.86
N GLU A 41 -13.55 -1.19 -9.01
CA GLU A 41 -13.86 -2.58 -9.36
C GLU A 41 -12.59 -3.44 -9.47
N LYS A 42 -11.50 -2.90 -10.05
CA LYS A 42 -10.19 -3.57 -10.06
C LYS A 42 -9.64 -3.74 -8.64
N GLY A 43 -9.78 -2.72 -7.80
CA GLY A 43 -9.42 -2.80 -6.39
C GLY A 43 -10.17 -3.91 -5.68
N LYS A 44 -11.49 -3.99 -5.83
CA LYS A 44 -12.30 -5.06 -5.21
C LYS A 44 -11.85 -6.45 -5.68
N LEU A 45 -11.59 -6.60 -6.97
CA LEU A 45 -11.12 -7.86 -7.54
C LEU A 45 -9.75 -8.27 -6.98
N LEU A 46 -8.80 -7.32 -6.94
CA LEU A 46 -7.47 -7.56 -6.39
C LEU A 46 -7.50 -7.95 -4.90
N ASN A 47 -8.43 -7.36 -4.14
CA ASN A 47 -8.63 -7.62 -2.70
C ASN A 47 -9.55 -8.82 -2.40
N SER A 48 -10.11 -9.50 -3.42
CA SER A 48 -11.16 -10.50 -3.20
C SER A 48 -10.64 -11.85 -2.71
N VAL A 49 -9.38 -12.16 -3.00
CA VAL A 49 -8.74 -13.45 -2.70
C VAL A 49 -7.27 -13.27 -2.33
N SER A 50 -6.67 -14.34 -1.82
CA SER A 50 -5.22 -14.44 -1.72
C SER A 50 -4.66 -14.93 -3.05
N TRP A 51 -3.51 -14.39 -3.47
CA TRP A 51 -2.87 -14.70 -4.75
C TRP A 51 -1.62 -15.53 -4.52
N LYS A 52 -1.60 -16.79 -4.93
CA LYS A 52 -0.43 -17.69 -4.85
C LYS A 52 0.32 -17.66 -6.17
N LEU A 53 1.61 -17.37 -6.12
CA LEU A 53 2.48 -17.41 -7.30
C LEU A 53 2.61 -18.86 -7.78
N ASP A 54 2.45 -19.07 -9.08
CA ASP A 54 2.72 -20.37 -9.71
C ASP A 54 4.09 -20.33 -10.40
N PRO A 55 5.07 -21.13 -9.93
CA PRO A 55 6.41 -21.15 -10.49
C PRO A 55 6.46 -21.56 -11.96
N ASN A 56 5.65 -22.54 -12.38
CA ASN A 56 5.64 -23.03 -13.75
C ASN A 56 4.94 -22.04 -14.69
N ALA A 57 3.85 -21.43 -14.25
CA ALA A 57 3.18 -20.39 -15.03
C ALA A 57 4.11 -19.18 -15.21
N THR A 58 4.78 -18.74 -14.15
CA THR A 58 5.79 -17.65 -14.14
C THR A 58 6.96 -17.98 -15.07
N LEU A 59 7.50 -19.20 -15.00
CA LEU A 59 8.58 -19.67 -15.87
C LEU A 59 8.14 -19.67 -17.33
N LYS A 60 6.95 -20.20 -17.62
CA LYS A 60 6.37 -20.19 -18.96
C LYS A 60 6.16 -18.76 -19.48
N GLY A 61 5.61 -17.87 -18.65
CA GLY A 61 5.44 -16.46 -19.02
C GLY A 61 6.76 -15.79 -19.34
N THR A 62 7.83 -16.15 -18.63
CA THR A 62 9.20 -15.68 -18.93
C THR A 62 9.70 -16.25 -20.27
N THR A 63 9.54 -17.55 -20.52
CA THR A 63 9.99 -18.16 -21.78
C THR A 63 9.21 -17.63 -22.98
N ASP A 64 7.92 -17.36 -22.83
CA ASP A 64 7.07 -16.75 -23.87
C ASP A 64 7.60 -15.35 -24.25
N VAL A 65 7.98 -14.51 -23.27
CA VAL A 65 8.60 -13.20 -23.52
C VAL A 65 9.95 -13.31 -24.25
N ILE A 66 10.77 -14.30 -23.88
CA ILE A 66 12.05 -14.56 -24.53
C ILE A 66 11.83 -15.01 -25.97
N GLU A 67 10.88 -15.92 -26.22
CA GLU A 67 10.52 -16.38 -27.55
C GLU A 67 10.03 -15.22 -28.42
N ASP A 68 9.16 -14.36 -27.90
CA ASP A 68 8.65 -13.20 -28.63
C ASP A 68 9.76 -12.25 -29.05
N THR A 69 10.76 -12.06 -28.18
CA THR A 69 11.88 -11.12 -28.38
C THR A 69 12.99 -11.70 -29.26
N THR A 70 13.32 -12.98 -29.08
CA THR A 70 14.52 -13.61 -29.67
C THR A 70 14.22 -14.66 -30.73
N LYS A 71 12.97 -15.14 -30.81
CA LYS A 71 12.52 -16.30 -31.60
C LYS A 71 13.14 -17.63 -31.16
N ILE A 72 13.76 -17.67 -29.98
CA ILE A 72 14.28 -18.90 -29.37
C ILE A 72 13.16 -19.54 -28.55
N ILE A 73 12.77 -20.75 -28.92
CA ILE A 73 11.78 -21.54 -28.19
C ILE A 73 12.46 -22.22 -27.00
N ALA A 74 12.00 -21.93 -25.79
CA ALA A 74 12.41 -22.60 -24.57
C ALA A 74 11.18 -23.18 -23.88
N ASN A 75 11.12 -24.50 -23.75
CA ASN A 75 10.03 -25.18 -23.04
C ASN A 75 10.58 -25.74 -21.72
N ILE A 76 10.58 -24.90 -20.69
CA ILE A 76 11.12 -25.24 -19.36
C ILE A 76 9.95 -25.47 -18.41
N GLU A 77 9.98 -26.59 -17.70
CA GLU A 77 8.96 -26.99 -16.74
C GLU A 77 9.64 -27.61 -15.51
N LEU A 78 9.24 -27.18 -14.32
CA LEU A 78 9.66 -27.79 -13.06
C LEU A 78 8.80 -29.02 -12.79
N LYS A 79 9.46 -30.13 -12.42
CA LYS A 79 8.82 -31.43 -12.14
C LYS A 79 9.29 -32.00 -10.80
N ASP A 80 8.51 -32.95 -10.30
CA ASP A 80 8.80 -33.77 -9.12
C ASP A 80 9.28 -32.91 -7.92
N ASP A 81 10.40 -33.28 -7.31
CA ASP A 81 10.95 -32.62 -6.12
C ASP A 81 11.27 -31.14 -6.37
N VAL A 82 11.72 -30.78 -7.57
CA VAL A 82 12.03 -29.38 -7.90
C VAL A 82 10.76 -28.55 -7.94
N LYS A 83 9.67 -29.09 -8.49
CA LYS A 83 8.36 -28.43 -8.45
C LYS A 83 7.87 -28.31 -7.02
N ALA A 84 7.95 -29.39 -6.23
CA ALA A 84 7.50 -29.37 -4.85
C ALA A 84 8.24 -28.32 -4.01
N ILE A 85 9.56 -28.19 -4.19
CA ILE A 85 10.37 -27.16 -3.53
C ILE A 85 9.98 -25.76 -4.01
N ALA A 86 9.79 -25.58 -5.32
CA ALA A 86 9.39 -24.29 -5.88
C ALA A 86 8.00 -23.85 -5.38
N ASP A 87 7.03 -24.77 -5.37
CA ASP A 87 5.69 -24.52 -4.83
C ASP A 87 5.75 -24.18 -3.34
N PHE A 88 6.57 -24.91 -2.57
CA PHE A 88 6.76 -24.66 -1.15
C PHE A 88 7.33 -23.26 -0.90
N LEU A 89 8.33 -22.83 -1.68
CA LEU A 89 8.98 -21.52 -1.54
C LEU A 89 8.21 -20.37 -2.21
N SER A 90 7.23 -20.66 -3.06
CA SER A 90 6.49 -19.64 -3.81
C SER A 90 5.67 -18.73 -2.89
N GLU A 91 5.62 -17.46 -3.28
CA GLU A 91 4.97 -16.44 -2.48
C GLU A 91 3.44 -16.48 -2.58
N THR A 92 2.78 -16.05 -1.51
CA THR A 92 1.36 -15.70 -1.47
C THR A 92 1.26 -14.21 -1.15
N VAL A 93 0.50 -13.45 -1.94
CA VAL A 93 0.23 -12.03 -1.70
C VAL A 93 -1.25 -11.85 -1.36
N VAL A 94 -1.53 -11.05 -0.35
CA VAL A 94 -2.89 -10.66 0.04
C VAL A 94 -2.96 -9.15 0.05
N PHE A 95 -3.90 -8.59 -0.71
CA PHE A 95 -4.20 -7.16 -0.70
C PHE A 95 -5.41 -6.90 0.21
N GLY A 96 -5.40 -5.78 0.93
CA GLY A 96 -6.53 -5.35 1.74
C GLY A 96 -6.56 -3.86 2.03
N ILE A 97 -7.59 -3.47 2.77
CA ILE A 97 -7.66 -2.21 3.51
C ILE A 97 -7.00 -2.44 4.87
N ASP A 98 -6.19 -1.49 5.33
CA ASP A 98 -5.53 -1.57 6.62
C ASP A 98 -6.57 -1.55 7.76
N GLN A 99 -6.52 -2.57 8.62
CA GLN A 99 -7.48 -2.74 9.72
C GLN A 99 -7.31 -1.69 10.83
N SER A 100 -6.09 -1.15 10.98
CA SER A 100 -5.77 -0.12 11.97
C SER A 100 -6.00 1.29 11.41
N ASP A 101 -5.88 1.48 10.10
CA ASP A 101 -6.17 2.74 9.42
C ASP A 101 -6.98 2.50 8.12
N PRO A 102 -8.33 2.54 8.19
CA PRO A 102 -9.21 2.31 7.03
C PRO A 102 -9.04 3.32 5.88
N THR A 103 -8.20 4.35 6.05
CA THR A 103 -7.81 5.28 4.99
C THR A 103 -6.62 4.80 4.16
N LYS A 104 -6.05 3.63 4.49
CA LYS A 104 -4.89 3.06 3.83
C LYS A 104 -5.17 1.69 3.24
N LEU A 105 -4.45 1.39 2.17
CA LEU A 105 -4.39 0.08 1.54
C LEU A 105 -3.10 -0.61 1.96
N SER A 106 -3.23 -1.83 2.46
CA SER A 106 -2.10 -2.64 2.93
C SER A 106 -2.06 -3.98 2.23
N TYR A 107 -0.89 -4.59 2.21
CA TYR A 107 -0.71 -5.95 1.70
C TYR A 107 0.15 -6.76 2.67
N SER A 108 -0.03 -8.08 2.61
CA SER A 108 0.93 -9.03 3.16
C SER A 108 1.50 -9.89 2.04
N ARG A 109 2.78 -10.22 2.15
CA ARG A 109 3.43 -11.18 1.27
C ARG A 109 4.12 -12.23 2.12
N THR A 110 3.69 -13.49 1.97
CA THR A 110 4.27 -14.64 2.65
C THR A 110 5.06 -15.45 1.64
N ILE A 111 6.33 -15.73 1.94
CA ILE A 111 7.20 -16.61 1.16
C ILE A 111 7.41 -17.89 1.97
N GLY A 112 7.28 -19.06 1.34
CA GLY A 112 7.38 -20.32 2.07
C GLY A 112 6.06 -20.78 2.67
N GLU A 113 6.03 -22.03 3.15
CA GLU A 113 4.88 -22.59 3.87
C GLU A 113 5.27 -23.14 5.25
N GLY A 114 4.29 -23.19 6.15
CA GLY A 114 4.46 -23.71 7.50
C GLY A 114 5.48 -22.94 8.35
N PHE A 115 6.23 -23.67 9.17
CA PHE A 115 7.21 -23.09 10.12
C PHE A 115 8.35 -22.33 9.44
N LEU A 116 8.66 -22.63 8.17
CA LEU A 116 9.72 -21.96 7.41
C LEU A 116 9.22 -20.73 6.65
N SER A 117 7.94 -20.38 6.78
CA SER A 117 7.38 -19.20 6.12
C SER A 117 7.94 -17.91 6.72
N THR A 118 8.18 -16.93 5.86
CA THR A 118 8.49 -15.55 6.23
C THR A 118 7.42 -14.65 5.66
N SER A 119 6.98 -13.65 6.43
CA SER A 119 5.97 -12.70 5.99
C SER A 119 6.49 -11.29 6.11
N VAL A 120 6.16 -10.48 5.10
CA VAL A 120 6.38 -9.04 5.10
C VAL A 120 5.04 -8.33 4.95
N LEU A 121 4.95 -7.14 5.52
CA LEU A 121 3.80 -6.25 5.38
C LEU A 121 4.22 -5.01 4.62
N GLY A 122 3.25 -4.32 4.04
CA GLY A 122 3.49 -3.03 3.41
C GLY A 122 2.21 -2.33 3.03
N PHE A 123 2.38 -1.15 2.45
CA PHE A 123 1.28 -0.38 1.85
C PHE A 123 1.31 -0.54 0.34
N TRP A 124 0.15 -0.38 -0.29
CA TRP A 124 0.08 -0.33 -1.75
C TRP A 124 -0.90 0.73 -2.21
N GLU A 125 -0.73 1.19 -3.44
CA GLU A 125 -1.65 2.12 -4.10
C GLU A 125 -1.69 1.79 -5.59
N PHE A 126 -2.80 2.13 -6.25
CA PHE A 126 -2.80 2.20 -7.71
C PHE A 126 -2.09 3.46 -8.18
N ASN A 127 -1.53 3.41 -9.39
CA ASN A 127 -1.27 4.63 -10.12
C ASN A 127 -2.59 5.27 -10.62
N ASP A 128 -2.53 6.50 -11.13
CA ASP A 128 -3.70 7.31 -11.47
C ASP A 128 -4.72 6.66 -12.43
N ASN A 129 -4.27 5.74 -13.29
CA ASN A 129 -5.09 5.05 -14.29
C ASN A 129 -5.37 3.57 -13.95
N GLU A 130 -5.00 3.11 -12.75
CA GLU A 130 -5.16 1.74 -12.28
C GLU A 130 -4.57 0.68 -13.24
N THR A 131 -3.45 1.02 -13.88
CA THR A 131 -2.68 0.07 -14.73
C THR A 131 -1.49 -0.52 -14.00
N ALA A 132 -1.11 0.03 -12.84
CA ALA A 132 0.00 -0.45 -12.04
C ALA A 132 -0.34 -0.37 -10.55
N ILE A 133 0.24 -1.26 -9.77
CA ILE A 133 0.31 -1.16 -8.31
C ILE A 133 1.70 -0.68 -7.90
N ILE A 134 1.75 0.17 -6.90
CA ILE A 134 2.98 0.65 -6.27
C ILE A 134 3.00 0.07 -4.87
N MET A 135 3.99 -0.78 -4.59
CA MET A 135 4.11 -1.50 -3.32
C MET A 135 5.25 -0.90 -2.48
N ARG A 136 4.96 -0.59 -1.22
CA ARG A 136 5.88 -0.01 -0.24
C ARG A 136 6.04 -0.99 0.91
N GLU A 137 7.02 -1.86 0.81
CA GLU A 137 7.31 -2.85 1.84
C GLU A 137 7.83 -2.18 3.12
N TRP A 138 7.38 -2.64 4.27
CA TRP A 138 7.91 -2.19 5.56
C TRP A 138 9.20 -2.94 5.91
N ASP A 139 10.25 -2.20 6.27
CA ASP A 139 11.49 -2.78 6.78
C ASP A 139 11.52 -2.70 8.31
N ASP A 140 11.25 -3.82 8.98
CA ASP A 140 11.25 -3.91 10.44
C ASP A 140 12.61 -3.58 11.08
N LYS A 141 13.72 -3.83 10.37
CA LYS A 141 15.06 -3.56 10.89
C LYS A 141 15.40 -2.08 10.81
N ALA A 142 15.01 -1.43 9.72
CA ALA A 142 15.24 0.00 9.53
C ALA A 142 14.15 0.86 10.18
N GLY A 143 13.01 0.29 10.56
CA GLY A 143 11.86 0.98 11.14
C GLY A 143 11.20 1.97 10.17
N LYS A 144 11.24 1.68 8.86
CA LYS A 144 10.71 2.56 7.80
C LYS A 144 10.29 1.78 6.56
N GLU A 145 9.50 2.42 5.71
CA GLU A 145 9.19 1.91 4.38
C GLU A 145 10.45 1.82 3.50
N ARG A 146 10.50 0.76 2.69
CA ARG A 146 11.48 0.60 1.61
C ARG A 146 11.11 1.49 0.44
N GLU A 147 12.07 1.63 -0.48
CA GLU A 147 11.81 2.28 -1.76
C GLU A 147 10.63 1.60 -2.47
N PRO A 148 9.66 2.39 -2.98
CA PRO A 148 8.49 1.84 -3.64
C PRO A 148 8.87 1.04 -4.88
N VAL A 149 8.19 -0.08 -5.08
CA VAL A 149 8.34 -0.93 -6.27
C VAL A 149 7.05 -0.89 -7.07
N THR A 150 7.16 -0.52 -8.35
CA THR A 150 6.01 -0.49 -9.27
C THR A 150 5.89 -1.81 -10.02
N TYR A 151 4.67 -2.35 -10.06
CA TYR A 151 4.30 -3.50 -10.86
C TYR A 151 3.17 -3.13 -11.81
N ASP A 152 3.40 -3.30 -13.11
CA ASP A 152 2.36 -3.17 -14.10
C ASP A 152 1.39 -4.36 -13.99
N ILE A 153 0.09 -4.08 -14.04
CA ILE A 153 -0.97 -5.08 -14.04
C ILE A 153 -1.18 -5.49 -15.50
N VAL A 154 -0.56 -6.59 -15.89
CA VAL A 154 -0.66 -7.13 -17.26
C VAL A 154 -2.02 -7.80 -17.45
N GLU A 155 -2.50 -8.50 -16.43
CA GLU A 155 -3.80 -9.18 -16.43
C GLU A 155 -4.36 -9.24 -15.00
N LEU A 156 -5.66 -8.99 -14.86
CA LEU A 156 -6.38 -9.17 -13.60
C LEU A 156 -7.79 -9.67 -13.91
N SER A 157 -8.08 -10.90 -13.50
CA SER A 157 -9.38 -11.56 -13.58
C SER A 157 -9.68 -12.29 -12.26
N ALA A 158 -10.86 -12.92 -12.14
CA ALA A 158 -11.18 -13.73 -10.96
C ALA A 158 -10.31 -15.00 -10.84
N GLU A 159 -9.65 -15.40 -11.93
CA GLU A 159 -8.89 -16.65 -12.00
C GLU A 159 -7.39 -16.41 -12.04
N LYS A 160 -6.93 -15.19 -12.38
CA LYS A 160 -5.53 -14.94 -12.67
C LYS A 160 -5.14 -13.49 -12.42
N LEU A 161 -3.98 -13.32 -11.80
CA LEU A 161 -3.30 -12.04 -11.66
C LEU A 161 -1.92 -12.17 -12.29
N VAL A 162 -1.56 -11.22 -13.16
CA VAL A 162 -0.23 -11.13 -13.76
C VAL A 162 0.35 -9.76 -13.46
N LEU A 163 1.44 -9.76 -12.70
CA LEU A 163 2.18 -8.56 -12.32
C LEU A 163 3.55 -8.58 -12.98
N GLN A 164 3.91 -7.50 -13.66
CA GLN A 164 5.25 -7.32 -14.19
C GLN A 164 5.95 -6.20 -13.44
N LYS A 165 7.03 -6.54 -12.73
CA LYS A 165 7.84 -5.53 -12.06
C LYS A 165 8.46 -4.60 -13.11
N LYS A 166 8.32 -3.29 -12.90
CA LYS A 166 8.85 -2.30 -13.83
C LYS A 166 10.37 -2.46 -13.97
N GLY A 167 10.82 -2.72 -15.19
CA GLY A 167 12.23 -2.97 -15.51
C GLY A 167 12.65 -4.45 -15.53
N ASP A 168 11.77 -5.37 -15.11
CA ASP A 168 12.02 -6.82 -15.18
C ASP A 168 11.34 -7.43 -16.43
N ALA A 169 12.00 -8.39 -17.08
CA ALA A 169 11.45 -9.08 -18.26
C ALA A 169 10.49 -10.23 -17.89
N SER A 170 10.58 -10.73 -16.66
CA SER A 170 9.79 -11.86 -16.18
C SER A 170 8.49 -11.40 -15.50
N PRO A 171 7.31 -11.86 -15.94
CA PRO A 171 6.07 -11.62 -15.22
C PRO A 171 5.94 -12.58 -14.04
N ASN A 172 5.36 -12.12 -12.94
CA ASN A 172 4.87 -12.95 -11.86
C ASN A 172 3.42 -13.33 -12.14
N ILE A 173 3.13 -14.62 -12.19
CA ILE A 173 1.78 -15.13 -12.48
C ILE A 173 1.23 -15.81 -11.23
N TYR A 174 0.06 -15.34 -10.80
CA TYR A 174 -0.62 -15.78 -9.61
C TYR A 174 -2.00 -16.35 -9.93
N PHE A 175 -2.42 -17.31 -9.12
CA PHE A 175 -3.77 -17.86 -9.11
C PHE A 175 -4.41 -17.70 -7.72
N PRO A 176 -5.75 -17.68 -7.62
CA PRO A 176 -6.46 -17.68 -6.34
C PRO A 176 -6.03 -18.86 -5.46
N LYS A 177 -5.76 -18.57 -4.18
CA LYS A 177 -5.43 -19.55 -3.14
C LYS A 177 -6.61 -19.84 -2.23
#